data_AF-A0A1V4MPI4-F1
#
_entry.id   AF-A0A1V4MPI4-F1
#
_cell.length_a   1.000
_cell.length_b   1.000
_cell.length_c   1.000
_cell.angle_alpha   90.00
_cell.angle_beta   90.00
_cell.angle_gamma   90.00
#
_symmetry.space_group_name_H-M   'P 1'
#
loop_
_entity.id
_entity.type
_entity.pdbx_description
1 polymer ?
#
loop_
_entity_poly.entity_id
_entity_poly.type
_entity_poly.pdbx_seq_one_letter_code
_entity_poly.pdbx_strand_id
1 'polypeptide(L)'
;MDKGNADTLIDERGRPRFGIHSVPPSLFNLEDFRLYGSRGGNSLSKRLILAFRMKRWQYLGVCNDDVIFGVAVVRLGYLSNLFAYLFDRRTRTIDEYNIVRPGGKSAVFQGTSRSGTVAFTAGRSSLSIINGPSTVSLKGTIGGKLSVDLDFQRYAEPLVCLTRVGLKGFNYAHKEAGFAGKGKISRGDTSWNINAGQSFGVLDYTLGYLSRHTFWNWAAGGGIDSRENRVGFNCVQGINETGFTENAFWINGRLFKVDVVHFRYDDDDFLKPWDIASNDGRVTIRFVPEGIRSANMQAGLFTSRFSQPFGRFQGSLRGKGMSVQLADVSGFTEEHYARW
;
A
#
# COMPACT_ATOMS: atom_id res chain seq x y z
N MET A 1 24.51 -10.59 28.42
CA MET A 1 23.24 -10.24 27.76
C MET A 1 23.48 -9.02 26.91
N ASP A 2 23.73 -9.22 25.62
CA ASP A 2 23.89 -8.14 24.65
C ASP A 2 22.56 -8.03 23.87
N LYS A 3 21.68 -7.10 24.29
CA LYS A 3 20.41 -6.80 23.61
C LYS A 3 20.55 -5.49 22.84
N GLY A 4 21.40 -5.49 21.82
CA GLY A 4 21.55 -4.36 20.90
C GLY A 4 20.42 -4.31 19.87
N ASN A 5 19.32 -3.60 20.20
CA ASN A 5 18.49 -2.79 19.30
C ASN A 5 18.10 -3.34 17.90
N ALA A 6 17.83 -4.65 17.75
CA ALA A 6 17.54 -5.28 16.45
C ALA A 6 16.15 -4.98 15.85
N ASP A 7 15.29 -4.24 16.55
CA ASP A 7 13.86 -4.05 16.18
C ASP A 7 13.51 -2.59 15.79
N THR A 8 14.53 -1.76 15.54
CA THR A 8 14.38 -0.37 15.11
C THR A 8 14.61 -0.18 13.61
N LEU A 9 13.93 0.77 12.97
CA LEU A 9 14.11 1.07 11.54
C LEU A 9 15.46 1.75 11.24
N ILE A 10 15.91 2.62 12.14
CA ILE A 10 17.21 3.30 12.07
C ILE A 10 18.19 2.66 13.04
N ASP A 11 19.40 2.36 12.58
CA ASP A 11 20.48 1.81 13.38
C ASP A 11 21.19 2.86 14.25
N GLU A 12 22.08 2.39 15.13
CA GLU A 12 22.89 3.23 16.04
C GLU A 12 23.78 4.27 15.33
N ARG A 13 24.06 4.08 14.04
CA ARG A 13 24.86 5.00 13.21
C ARG A 13 23.97 6.04 12.50
N GLY A 14 22.66 6.00 12.73
CA GLY A 14 21.67 6.84 12.10
C GLY A 14 21.37 6.44 10.65
N ARG A 15 21.57 5.17 10.29
CA ARG A 15 21.31 4.62 8.95
C ARG A 15 20.07 3.73 8.94
N PRO A 16 19.24 3.79 7.88
CA PRO A 16 18.18 2.82 7.70
C PRO A 16 18.75 1.40 7.58
N ARG A 17 18.12 0.43 8.23
CA ARG A 17 18.46 -1.00 8.13
C ARG A 17 17.97 -1.58 6.79
N PHE A 18 18.67 -1.27 5.70
CA PHE A 18 18.28 -1.74 4.37
C PHE A 18 18.21 -3.26 4.29
N GLY A 19 17.21 -3.80 3.59
CA GLY A 19 16.98 -5.24 3.52
C GLY A 19 15.54 -5.64 3.32
N ILE A 20 15.33 -6.94 3.12
CA ILE A 20 14.06 -7.60 3.36
C ILE A 20 14.07 -8.11 4.80
N HIS A 21 13.01 -7.80 5.54
CA HIS A 21 12.86 -8.16 6.94
C HIS A 21 11.69 -9.13 7.12
N SER A 22 11.82 -10.07 8.05
CA SER A 22 10.74 -11.04 8.36
C SER A 22 9.65 -10.43 9.25
N VAL A 23 9.97 -9.36 9.97
CA VAL A 23 9.03 -8.65 10.85
C VAL A 23 9.12 -7.15 10.62
N PRO A 24 7.99 -6.41 10.71
CA PRO A 24 8.06 -4.97 10.69
C PRO A 24 8.66 -4.45 12.00
N PRO A 25 9.47 -3.37 11.96
CA PRO A 25 10.12 -2.84 13.16
C PRO A 25 9.09 -2.40 14.20
N SER A 26 9.39 -2.65 15.48
CA SER A 26 8.57 -2.16 16.58
C SER A 26 8.68 -0.65 16.78
N LEU A 27 9.76 -0.02 16.30
CA LEU A 27 9.96 1.42 16.39
C LEU A 27 10.60 1.98 15.11
N PHE A 28 10.05 3.09 14.60
CA PHE A 28 10.63 3.76 13.43
C PHE A 28 11.77 4.74 13.74
N ASN A 29 11.88 5.23 14.98
CA ASN A 29 12.95 6.09 15.51
C ASN A 29 13.53 7.09 14.49
N LEU A 30 12.65 7.85 13.83
CA LEU A 30 13.02 8.70 12.70
C LEU A 30 13.89 9.90 13.11
N GLU A 31 13.86 10.27 14.38
CA GLU A 31 14.72 11.25 15.01
C GLU A 31 16.21 10.88 14.95
N ASP A 32 16.52 9.57 14.90
CA ASP A 32 17.87 9.04 14.79
C ASP A 32 18.40 9.08 13.35
N PHE A 33 17.52 9.27 12.36
CA PHE A 33 17.92 9.26 10.96
C PHE A 33 18.88 10.39 10.64
N ARG A 34 20.07 10.03 10.12
CA ARG A 34 21.09 10.98 9.68
C ARG A 34 21.23 10.95 8.18
N LEU A 35 21.23 12.13 7.58
CA LEU A 35 21.58 12.30 6.17
C LEU A 35 22.98 11.73 5.90
N TYR A 36 23.17 11.16 4.72
CA TYR A 36 24.49 10.68 4.32
C TYR A 36 25.51 11.82 4.32
N GLY A 37 26.72 11.52 4.80
CA GLY A 37 27.81 12.50 4.89
C GLY A 37 27.69 13.56 6.00
N SER A 38 26.60 13.64 6.76
CA SER A 38 26.52 14.59 7.88
C SER A 38 27.25 14.06 9.12
N ARG A 39 28.06 14.91 9.77
CA ARG A 39 28.64 14.68 11.12
C ARG A 39 27.73 15.34 12.17
N GLY A 40 27.56 14.69 13.33
CA GLY A 40 26.71 15.16 14.42
C GLY A 40 25.21 14.99 14.20
N GLY A 41 24.41 15.43 15.18
CA GLY A 41 22.94 15.39 15.13
C GLY A 41 22.33 16.36 14.11
N ASN A 42 21.04 16.18 13.82
CA ASN A 42 20.31 17.08 12.93
C ASN A 42 20.02 18.41 13.63
N SER A 43 20.55 19.52 13.09
CA SER A 43 20.15 20.88 13.47
C SER A 43 18.65 21.08 13.33
N LEU A 44 18.09 22.09 14.01
CA LEU A 44 16.66 22.41 13.93
C LEU A 44 16.20 22.58 12.46
N SER A 45 16.95 23.32 11.66
CA SER A 45 16.68 23.50 10.22
C SER A 45 16.62 22.18 9.45
N LYS A 46 17.53 21.24 9.72
CA LYS A 46 17.53 19.91 9.09
C LYS A 46 16.31 19.10 9.51
N ARG A 47 15.91 19.17 10.78
CA ARG A 47 14.70 18.49 11.28
C ARG A 47 13.43 19.00 10.57
N LEU A 48 13.32 20.31 10.37
CA LEU A 48 12.20 20.88 9.59
C LEU A 48 12.22 20.40 8.12
N ILE A 49 13.39 20.39 7.47
CA ILE A 49 13.52 19.90 6.10
C ILE A 49 13.12 18.42 6.01
N LEU A 50 13.54 17.59 6.95
CA LEU A 50 13.15 16.18 7.01
C LEU A 50 11.64 16.04 7.22
N ALA A 51 11.06 16.79 8.15
CA ALA A 51 9.60 16.77 8.39
C ALA A 51 8.79 17.12 7.12
N PHE A 52 9.27 18.07 6.32
CA PHE A 52 8.66 18.46 5.05
C PHE A 52 8.88 17.42 3.93
N ARG A 53 10.06 16.80 3.90
CA ARG A 53 10.43 15.80 2.88
C ARG A 53 9.81 14.44 3.13
N MET A 54 9.50 14.10 4.37
CA MET A 54 8.94 12.80 4.73
C MET A 54 7.63 12.54 3.97
N LYS A 55 7.50 11.33 3.47
CA LYS A 55 6.31 10.81 2.80
C LYS A 55 5.85 9.59 3.59
N ARG A 56 4.57 9.55 3.91
CA ARG A 56 3.97 8.44 4.65
C ARG A 56 2.56 8.22 4.15
N TRP A 57 2.19 6.99 3.87
CA TRP A 57 0.82 6.63 3.57
C TRP A 57 0.50 5.23 4.02
N GLN A 58 -0.79 4.98 4.24
CA GLN A 58 -1.33 3.65 4.39
C GLN A 58 -2.56 3.51 3.49
N TYR A 59 -2.50 2.55 2.58
CA TYR A 59 -3.62 2.06 1.79
C TYR A 59 -4.15 0.76 2.40
N LEU A 60 -5.47 0.67 2.49
CA LEU A 60 -6.20 -0.56 2.73
C LEU A 60 -7.24 -0.73 1.64
N GLY A 61 -7.33 -1.94 1.10
CA GLY A 61 -8.36 -2.32 0.17
C GLY A 61 -8.98 -3.66 0.54
N VAL A 62 -10.20 -3.88 0.06
CA VAL A 62 -10.84 -5.19 0.07
C VAL A 62 -11.55 -5.41 -1.26
N CYS A 63 -11.40 -6.62 -1.79
CA CYS A 63 -12.12 -7.05 -2.98
C CYS A 63 -12.88 -8.34 -2.68
N ASN A 64 -14.10 -8.47 -3.21
CA ASN A 64 -14.86 -9.72 -3.34
C ASN A 64 -15.73 -9.63 -4.60
N ASP A 65 -16.51 -10.65 -4.92
CA ASP A 65 -17.32 -10.68 -6.15
C ASP A 65 -18.39 -9.58 -6.24
N ASP A 66 -18.75 -8.95 -5.12
CA ASP A 66 -19.76 -7.88 -5.07
C ASP A 66 -19.14 -6.49 -5.23
N VAL A 67 -18.00 -6.23 -4.58
CA VAL A 67 -17.41 -4.89 -4.47
C VAL A 67 -15.89 -4.89 -4.55
N ILE A 68 -15.39 -3.74 -4.99
CA ILE A 68 -14.00 -3.35 -4.79
C ILE A 68 -14.00 -2.06 -3.99
N PHE A 69 -13.31 -2.08 -2.85
CA PHE A 69 -13.14 -0.90 -1.99
C PHE A 69 -11.67 -0.62 -1.75
N GLY A 70 -11.29 0.65 -1.84
CA GLY A 70 -9.95 1.12 -1.53
C GLY A 70 -9.98 2.42 -0.74
N VAL A 71 -9.06 2.59 0.20
CA VAL A 71 -8.85 3.83 0.96
C VAL A 71 -7.38 4.06 1.24
N ALA A 72 -6.91 5.30 1.06
CA ALA A 72 -5.58 5.71 1.47
C ALA A 72 -5.62 6.95 2.36
N VAL A 73 -4.88 6.89 3.46
CA VAL A 73 -4.51 8.07 4.25
C VAL A 73 -3.07 8.42 3.90
N VAL A 74 -2.82 9.67 3.49
CA VAL A 74 -1.54 10.14 2.97
C VAL A 74 -1.11 11.39 3.75
N ARG A 75 0.16 11.43 4.13
CA ARG A 75 0.84 12.60 4.73
C ARG A 75 2.14 12.87 4.00
N LEU A 76 2.20 14.02 3.32
CA LEU A 76 3.36 14.44 2.52
C LEU A 76 4.24 15.48 3.21
N GLY A 77 3.99 15.76 4.50
CA GLY A 77 4.64 16.81 5.29
C GLY A 77 3.90 18.14 5.20
N TYR A 78 3.65 18.62 3.98
CA TYR A 78 2.95 19.88 3.69
C TYR A 78 1.51 19.71 3.24
N LEU A 79 1.05 18.47 3.09
CA LEU A 79 -0.28 18.13 2.62
C LEU A 79 -0.73 16.82 3.26
N SER A 80 -2.02 16.74 3.56
CA SER A 80 -2.70 15.53 3.97
C SER A 80 -3.77 15.21 2.94
N ASN A 81 -3.90 13.94 2.57
CA ASN A 81 -4.93 13.49 1.65
C ASN A 81 -5.58 12.22 2.19
N LEU A 82 -6.91 12.18 2.10
CA LEU A 82 -7.70 10.96 2.21
C LEU A 82 -8.37 10.77 0.87
N PHE A 83 -8.12 9.64 0.22
CA PHE A 83 -8.96 9.20 -0.88
C PHE A 83 -9.58 7.84 -0.57
N ALA A 84 -10.79 7.63 -1.06
CA ALA A 84 -11.44 6.34 -1.00
C ALA A 84 -12.37 6.15 -2.19
N TYR A 85 -12.66 4.91 -2.52
CA TYR A 85 -13.69 4.58 -3.49
C TYR A 85 -14.33 3.24 -3.21
N LEU A 86 -15.58 3.10 -3.65
CA LEU A 86 -16.34 1.87 -3.64
C LEU A 86 -16.90 1.64 -5.03
N PHE A 87 -16.52 0.53 -5.65
CA PHE A 87 -17.10 0.05 -6.90
C PHE A 87 -18.06 -1.09 -6.59
N ASP A 88 -19.32 -0.93 -6.98
CA ASP A 88 -20.33 -1.97 -6.93
C ASP A 88 -20.36 -2.71 -8.27
N ARG A 89 -20.00 -4.00 -8.27
CA ARG A 89 -19.92 -4.83 -9.48
C ARG A 89 -21.28 -5.15 -10.08
N ARG A 90 -22.34 -5.16 -9.28
CA ARG A 90 -23.71 -5.42 -9.75
C ARG A 90 -24.25 -4.24 -10.54
N THR A 91 -24.03 -3.02 -10.06
CA THR A 91 -24.50 -1.80 -10.74
C THR A 91 -23.47 -1.18 -11.66
N ARG A 92 -22.20 -1.62 -11.59
CA ARG A 92 -21.04 -1.05 -12.31
C ARG A 92 -20.84 0.45 -12.01
N THR A 93 -21.20 0.87 -10.79
CA THR A 93 -21.07 2.28 -10.35
C THR A 93 -19.93 2.44 -9.36
N ILE A 94 -19.24 3.58 -9.43
CA ILE A 94 -18.20 3.96 -8.48
C ILE A 94 -18.61 5.18 -7.65
N ASP A 95 -18.45 5.08 -6.33
CA ASP A 95 -18.42 6.24 -5.44
C ASP A 95 -16.98 6.61 -5.16
N GLU A 96 -16.60 7.86 -5.45
CA GLU A 96 -15.26 8.36 -5.18
C GLU A 96 -15.26 9.51 -4.17
N TYR A 97 -14.26 9.49 -3.30
CA TYR A 97 -14.00 10.54 -2.32
C TYR A 97 -12.54 10.95 -2.41
N ASN A 98 -12.29 12.25 -2.50
CA ASN A 98 -10.95 12.81 -2.51
C ASN A 98 -10.93 14.08 -1.66
N ILE A 99 -10.28 14.02 -0.50
CA ILE A 99 -10.21 15.11 0.47
C ILE A 99 -8.75 15.50 0.64
N VAL A 100 -8.42 16.71 0.23
CA VAL A 100 -7.08 17.27 0.33
C VAL A 100 -7.09 18.41 1.33
N ARG A 101 -6.13 18.43 2.25
CA ARG A 101 -5.96 19.51 3.22
C ARG A 101 -4.52 20.03 3.22
N PRO A 102 -4.33 21.37 3.27
CA PRO A 102 -3.01 21.93 3.44
C PRO A 102 -2.45 21.55 4.82
N GLY A 103 -1.14 21.36 4.89
CA GLY A 103 -0.44 20.87 6.06
C GLY A 103 -0.62 19.37 6.31
N GLY A 104 0.15 18.83 7.26
CA GLY A 104 0.14 17.42 7.63
C GLY A 104 -0.79 17.03 8.79
N LYS A 105 -1.62 17.95 9.29
CA LYS A 105 -2.33 17.77 10.58
C LYS A 105 -3.60 16.92 10.48
N SER A 106 -4.27 16.90 9.32
CA SER A 106 -5.48 16.08 9.14
C SER A 106 -5.16 14.60 9.07
N ALA A 107 -3.93 14.21 8.70
CA ALA A 107 -3.46 12.82 8.72
C ALA A 107 -2.47 12.60 9.88
N VAL A 108 -2.88 11.84 10.88
CA VAL A 108 -2.08 11.51 12.06
C VAL A 108 -1.61 10.07 11.94
N PHE A 109 -0.31 9.86 12.08
CA PHE A 109 0.26 8.52 12.16
C PHE A 109 1.04 8.36 13.47
N GLN A 110 0.67 7.38 14.27
CA GLN A 110 1.26 7.06 15.57
C GLN A 110 1.73 5.60 15.58
N GLY A 111 2.86 5.32 16.22
CA GLY A 111 3.45 3.98 16.23
C GLY A 111 3.98 3.55 14.85
N THR A 112 3.94 2.24 14.59
CA THR A 112 4.45 1.60 13.36
C THR A 112 3.36 0.86 12.60
N SER A 113 3.72 0.26 11.46
CA SER A 113 2.80 -0.62 10.72
C SER A 113 2.59 -1.98 11.39
N ARG A 114 3.36 -2.30 12.45
CA ARG A 114 3.16 -3.49 13.29
C ARG A 114 2.19 -3.23 14.42
N SER A 115 2.31 -2.06 15.06
CA SER A 115 1.46 -1.63 16.16
C SER A 115 1.35 -0.10 16.15
N GLY A 116 0.18 0.41 15.79
CA GLY A 116 0.01 1.84 15.62
C GLY A 116 -1.33 2.23 15.02
N THR A 117 -1.57 3.54 14.93
CA THR A 117 -2.83 4.09 14.44
C THR A 117 -2.55 5.10 13.32
N VAL A 118 -3.32 5.00 12.26
CA VAL A 118 -3.40 6.01 11.20
C VAL A 118 -4.80 6.60 11.22
N ALA A 119 -4.92 7.89 11.49
CA ALA A 119 -6.21 8.56 11.57
C ALA A 119 -6.28 9.71 10.58
N PHE A 120 -7.46 9.94 10.02
CA PHE A 120 -7.75 11.10 9.21
C PHE A 120 -9.02 11.81 9.69
N THR A 121 -8.94 13.13 9.88
CA THR A 121 -10.10 13.95 10.23
C THR A 121 -10.09 15.25 9.44
N ALA A 122 -11.14 15.46 8.63
CA ALA A 122 -11.40 16.72 7.96
C ALA A 122 -12.83 16.81 7.42
N GLY A 123 -13.50 17.95 7.66
CA GLY A 123 -14.89 18.15 7.23
C GLY A 123 -15.82 17.09 7.81
N ARG A 124 -16.62 16.44 6.96
CA ARG A 124 -17.51 15.32 7.33
C ARG A 124 -16.83 13.95 7.29
N SER A 125 -15.51 13.90 7.33
CA SER A 125 -14.74 12.65 7.26
C SER A 125 -13.94 12.45 8.53
N SER A 126 -14.08 11.27 9.13
CA SER A 126 -13.33 10.81 10.29
C SER A 126 -13.11 9.30 10.15
N LEU A 127 -11.87 8.87 10.02
CA LEU A 127 -11.49 7.49 9.76
C LEU A 127 -10.26 7.11 10.60
N SER A 128 -10.23 5.88 11.10
CA SER A 128 -9.05 5.30 11.74
C SER A 128 -8.71 3.93 11.16
N ILE A 129 -7.41 3.69 11.01
CA ILE A 129 -6.80 2.40 10.73
C ILE A 129 -5.98 2.02 11.96
N ILE A 130 -6.32 0.91 12.60
CA ILE A 130 -5.65 0.39 13.78
C ILE A 130 -4.81 -0.81 13.34
N ASN A 131 -3.50 -0.64 13.31
CA ASN A 131 -2.54 -1.70 13.02
C ASN A 131 -2.22 -2.46 14.30
N GLY A 132 -2.54 -3.75 14.32
CA GLY A 132 -2.10 -4.71 15.34
C GLY A 132 -1.17 -5.77 14.75
N PRO A 133 -0.49 -6.57 15.58
CA PRO A 133 0.42 -7.61 15.08
C PRO A 133 -0.29 -8.71 14.28
N SER A 134 -1.53 -9.05 14.64
CA SER A 134 -2.32 -10.12 14.02
C SER A 134 -3.54 -9.61 13.25
N THR A 135 -3.94 -8.36 13.45
CA THR A 135 -5.12 -7.77 12.80
C THR A 135 -4.86 -6.35 12.34
N VAL A 136 -5.62 -5.91 11.34
CA VAL A 136 -5.75 -4.49 11.01
C VAL A 136 -7.23 -4.15 10.91
N SER A 137 -7.65 -3.07 11.56
CA SER A 137 -9.06 -2.64 11.59
C SER A 137 -9.19 -1.27 10.94
N LEU A 138 -10.24 -1.07 10.16
CA LEU A 138 -10.59 0.17 9.49
C LEU A 138 -11.99 0.58 9.92
N LYS A 139 -12.14 1.73 10.57
CA LYS A 139 -13.44 2.23 11.02
C LYS A 139 -13.61 3.71 10.73
N GLY A 140 -14.81 4.10 10.31
CA GLY A 140 -15.22 5.50 10.29
C GLY A 140 -16.10 5.89 9.10
N THR A 141 -16.21 7.20 8.90
CA THR A 141 -17.08 7.82 7.92
C THR A 141 -16.28 8.69 6.95
N ILE A 142 -16.59 8.59 5.66
CA ILE A 142 -15.94 9.33 4.58
C ILE A 142 -16.99 10.20 3.88
N GLY A 143 -16.72 11.51 3.81
CA GLY A 143 -17.60 12.49 3.16
C GLY A 143 -19.00 12.64 3.79
N GLY A 144 -19.23 12.09 4.99
CA GLY A 144 -20.55 12.01 5.62
C GLY A 144 -21.53 11.09 4.88
N LYS A 145 -21.04 10.24 3.96
CA LYS A 145 -21.86 9.39 3.08
C LYS A 145 -21.52 7.91 3.18
N LEU A 146 -20.22 7.59 3.17
CA LEU A 146 -19.73 6.22 3.22
C LEU A 146 -19.31 5.90 4.66
N SER A 147 -19.83 4.81 5.22
CA SER A 147 -19.42 4.27 6.51
C SER A 147 -18.71 2.94 6.28
N VAL A 148 -17.59 2.73 6.97
CA VAL A 148 -16.79 1.51 6.92
C VAL A 148 -16.53 0.99 8.33
N ASP A 149 -16.72 -0.31 8.51
CA ASP A 149 -16.26 -1.05 9.68
C ASP A 149 -15.74 -2.40 9.19
N LEU A 150 -14.43 -2.51 9.03
CA LEU A 150 -13.75 -3.67 8.48
C LEU A 150 -12.64 -4.14 9.41
N ASP A 151 -12.54 -5.44 9.60
CA ASP A 151 -11.47 -6.11 10.33
C ASP A 151 -10.80 -7.12 9.41
N PHE A 152 -9.47 -7.14 9.41
CA PHE A 152 -8.71 -8.07 8.59
C PHE A 152 -7.72 -8.88 9.41
N GLN A 153 -7.59 -10.15 9.07
CA GLN A 153 -6.66 -11.08 9.68
C GLN A 153 -5.33 -11.05 8.94
N ARG A 154 -4.27 -10.55 9.59
CA ARG A 154 -2.94 -10.43 8.98
C ARG A 154 -2.24 -11.78 8.85
N TYR A 155 -1.30 -11.84 7.91
CA TYR A 155 -0.42 -13.00 7.77
C TYR A 155 0.75 -12.94 8.76
N ALA A 156 1.26 -14.13 9.11
CA ALA A 156 2.47 -14.25 9.91
C ALA A 156 3.73 -13.84 9.12
N GLU A 157 3.70 -13.96 7.78
CA GLU A 157 4.82 -13.64 6.88
C GLU A 157 4.47 -12.44 5.98
N PRO A 158 4.54 -11.19 6.48
CA PRO A 158 4.37 -10.01 5.65
C PRO A 158 5.61 -9.77 4.78
N LEU A 159 5.46 -9.00 3.70
CA LEU A 159 6.62 -8.45 3.00
C LEU A 159 7.02 -7.14 3.67
N VAL A 160 8.21 -7.08 4.26
CA VAL A 160 8.79 -5.85 4.80
C VAL A 160 10.07 -5.55 4.04
N CYS A 161 10.12 -4.39 3.39
CA CYS A 161 11.22 -4.00 2.52
C CYS A 161 11.71 -2.60 2.92
N LEU A 162 13.03 -2.47 3.08
CA LEU A 162 13.69 -1.21 3.33
C LEU A 162 14.77 -0.98 2.27
N THR A 163 14.56 -0.02 1.39
CA THR A 163 15.45 0.25 0.24
C THR A 163 16.06 1.63 0.31
N ARG A 164 17.19 1.79 -0.38
CA ARG A 164 17.85 3.08 -0.54
C ARG A 164 17.16 3.88 -1.63
N VAL A 165 16.95 5.17 -1.39
CA VAL A 165 16.47 6.12 -2.39
C VAL A 165 17.52 7.21 -2.58
N GLY A 166 18.35 7.04 -3.60
CA GLY A 166 19.52 7.87 -3.83
C GLY A 166 20.43 7.99 -2.60
N LEU A 167 21.15 9.11 -2.49
CA LEU A 167 22.11 9.33 -1.40
C LEU A 167 21.45 9.71 -0.07
N LYS A 168 20.30 10.38 -0.13
CA LYS A 168 19.70 11.11 1.01
C LYS A 168 18.34 10.56 1.45
N GLY A 169 17.93 9.42 0.91
CA GLY A 169 16.60 8.87 1.13
C GLY A 169 16.57 7.37 1.32
N PHE A 170 15.40 6.92 1.75
CA PHE A 170 15.04 5.51 1.85
C PHE A 170 13.54 5.36 1.63
N ASN A 171 13.12 4.14 1.34
CA ASN A 171 11.73 3.75 1.27
C ASN A 171 11.51 2.52 2.16
N TYR A 172 10.59 2.65 3.11
CA TYR A 172 10.04 1.55 3.89
C TYR A 172 8.70 1.17 3.31
N ALA A 173 8.56 -0.09 2.95
CA ALA A 173 7.33 -0.68 2.50
C ALA A 173 6.97 -1.89 3.35
N HIS A 174 5.71 -1.99 3.72
CA HIS A 174 5.13 -3.14 4.38
C HIS A 174 3.86 -3.52 3.65
N LYS A 175 3.87 -4.71 3.03
CA LYS A 175 2.83 -5.18 2.11
C LYS A 175 2.27 -6.52 2.57
N GLU A 176 0.95 -6.65 2.45
CA GLU A 176 0.22 -7.91 2.57
C GLU A 176 -0.91 -7.90 1.54
N ALA A 177 -1.22 -9.03 0.91
CA ALA A 177 -2.31 -9.13 -0.04
C ALA A 177 -2.97 -10.51 0.01
N GLY A 178 -4.26 -10.58 -0.27
CA GLY A 178 -5.05 -11.81 -0.28
C GLY A 178 -5.54 -12.28 1.10
N PHE A 179 -5.29 -11.51 2.16
CA PHE A 179 -5.65 -11.86 3.53
C PHE A 179 -7.15 -11.65 3.81
N ALA A 180 -7.72 -12.38 4.76
CA ALA A 180 -9.16 -12.39 4.97
C ALA A 180 -9.65 -11.10 5.65
N GLY A 181 -10.73 -10.51 5.13
CA GLY A 181 -11.41 -9.34 5.70
C GLY A 181 -12.88 -9.62 6.03
N LYS A 182 -13.41 -8.99 7.08
CA LYS A 182 -14.84 -9.08 7.42
C LYS A 182 -15.38 -7.74 7.86
N GLY A 183 -16.69 -7.58 7.79
CA GLY A 183 -17.38 -6.41 8.32
C GLY A 183 -18.39 -5.86 7.33
N LYS A 184 -18.54 -4.53 7.30
CA LYS A 184 -19.60 -3.87 6.54
C LYS A 184 -19.13 -2.56 5.94
N ILE A 185 -19.58 -2.31 4.72
CA ILE A 185 -19.52 -1.00 4.05
C ILE A 185 -20.95 -0.52 3.83
N SER A 186 -21.26 0.74 4.12
CA SER A 186 -22.63 1.27 3.98
C SER A 186 -22.64 2.65 3.35
N ARG A 187 -23.62 2.91 2.48
CA ARG A 187 -23.87 4.19 1.83
C ARG A 187 -25.38 4.44 1.76
N GLY A 188 -25.86 5.41 2.53
CA GLY A 188 -27.30 5.63 2.71
C GLY A 188 -27.97 4.35 3.20
N ASP A 189 -29.02 3.91 2.50
CA ASP A 189 -29.76 2.69 2.84
C ASP A 189 -29.14 1.41 2.24
N THR A 190 -28.09 1.54 1.42
CA THR A 190 -27.40 0.39 0.82
C THR A 190 -26.25 -0.06 1.70
N SER A 191 -26.08 -1.37 1.86
CA SER A 191 -24.92 -1.93 2.55
C SER A 191 -24.41 -3.22 1.93
N TRP A 192 -23.09 -3.40 1.98
CA TRP A 192 -22.38 -4.57 1.51
C TRP A 192 -21.72 -5.26 2.70
N ASN A 193 -22.01 -6.55 2.87
CA ASN A 193 -21.38 -7.38 3.89
C ASN A 193 -20.10 -7.97 3.32
N ILE A 194 -19.01 -7.82 4.05
CA ILE A 194 -17.71 -8.38 3.68
C ILE A 194 -17.52 -9.66 4.50
N ASN A 195 -17.39 -10.78 3.80
CA ASN A 195 -17.24 -12.11 4.40
C ASN A 195 -15.78 -12.59 4.33
N ALA A 196 -15.23 -13.05 5.46
CA ALA A 196 -13.84 -13.49 5.56
C ALA A 196 -13.44 -14.56 4.54
N GLY A 197 -14.35 -15.49 4.23
CA GLY A 197 -14.09 -16.58 3.28
C GLY A 197 -13.95 -16.12 1.82
N GLN A 198 -14.60 -15.02 1.46
CA GLN A 198 -14.76 -14.57 0.06
C GLN A 198 -14.18 -13.18 -0.21
N SER A 199 -13.48 -12.60 0.77
CA SER A 199 -12.86 -11.29 0.65
C SER A 199 -11.35 -11.39 0.66
N PHE A 200 -10.70 -10.44 -0.02
CA PHE A 200 -9.26 -10.40 -0.19
C PHE A 200 -8.78 -8.97 0.13
N GLY A 201 -8.15 -8.84 1.29
CA GLY A 201 -7.54 -7.62 1.77
C GLY A 201 -6.24 -7.31 1.05
N VAL A 202 -5.96 -6.02 0.91
CA VAL A 202 -4.68 -5.49 0.44
C VAL A 202 -4.23 -4.42 1.43
N LEU A 203 -3.01 -4.54 1.93
CA LEU A 203 -2.36 -3.57 2.79
C LEU A 203 -1.10 -3.09 2.09
N ASP A 204 -0.99 -1.78 1.95
CA ASP A 204 0.24 -1.10 1.58
C ASP A 204 0.51 0.00 2.58
N TYR A 205 1.61 -0.14 3.30
CA TYR A 205 2.10 0.87 4.19
C TYR A 205 3.46 1.35 3.71
N THR A 206 3.60 2.65 3.49
CA THR A 206 4.86 3.25 3.06
C THR A 206 5.29 4.40 3.97
N LEU A 207 6.59 4.48 4.24
CA LEU A 207 7.25 5.56 4.96
C LEU A 207 8.63 5.83 4.37
N GLY A 208 8.96 7.07 4.05
CA GLY A 208 10.30 7.33 3.56
C GLY A 208 10.58 8.77 3.15
N TYR A 209 11.73 8.91 2.52
CA TYR A 209 12.24 10.13 1.91
C TYR A 209 12.50 9.83 0.44
N LEU A 210 11.47 9.98 -0.38
CA LEU A 210 11.48 9.57 -1.78
C LEU A 210 12.24 10.56 -2.68
N SER A 211 12.56 10.11 -3.89
CA SER A 211 13.15 10.93 -4.95
C SER A 211 12.18 12.02 -5.36
N ARG A 212 12.69 13.23 -5.66
CA ARG A 212 11.85 14.39 -6.02
C ARG A 212 10.85 14.06 -7.12
N HIS A 213 11.29 13.32 -8.13
CA HIS A 213 10.45 12.67 -9.12
C HIS A 213 10.38 11.20 -8.74
N THR A 214 9.17 10.68 -8.59
CA THR A 214 8.92 9.27 -8.30
C THR A 214 7.87 8.79 -9.28
N PHE A 215 8.10 7.65 -9.88
CA PHE A 215 7.14 6.96 -10.74
C PHE A 215 7.02 5.53 -10.26
N TRP A 216 5.81 4.98 -10.27
CA TRP A 216 5.64 3.55 -10.09
C TRP A 216 4.42 3.00 -10.80
N ASN A 217 4.55 1.72 -11.14
CA ASN A 217 3.42 0.84 -11.33
C ASN A 217 3.24 -0.04 -10.11
N TRP A 218 2.00 -0.35 -9.78
CA TRP A 218 1.66 -1.28 -8.72
C TRP A 218 0.53 -2.21 -9.16
N ALA A 219 0.56 -3.45 -8.68
CA ALA A 219 -0.56 -4.36 -8.75
C ALA A 219 -0.63 -5.17 -7.45
N ALA A 220 -1.82 -5.27 -6.87
CA ALA A 220 -2.06 -6.12 -5.72
C ALA A 220 -3.48 -6.63 -5.69
N GLY A 221 -3.65 -7.85 -5.19
CA GLY A 221 -4.94 -8.50 -5.17
C GLY A 221 -4.88 -9.88 -4.56
N GLY A 222 -5.98 -10.61 -4.67
CA GLY A 222 -6.10 -11.96 -4.18
C GLY A 222 -7.40 -12.65 -4.56
N GLY A 223 -7.44 -13.95 -4.29
CA GLY A 223 -8.53 -14.83 -4.62
C GLY A 223 -8.40 -16.19 -3.96
N ILE A 224 -9.26 -17.12 -4.38
CA ILE A 224 -9.13 -18.55 -4.11
C ILE A 224 -8.80 -19.25 -5.43
N ASP A 225 -7.82 -20.15 -5.43
CA ASP A 225 -7.51 -20.97 -6.60
C ASP A 225 -8.42 -22.20 -6.72
N SER A 226 -8.30 -22.96 -7.80
CA SER A 226 -9.12 -24.16 -8.03
C SER A 226 -8.87 -25.31 -7.03
N ARG A 227 -7.92 -25.15 -6.10
CA ARG A 227 -7.55 -26.13 -5.06
C ARG A 227 -7.83 -25.57 -3.67
N GLU A 228 -8.70 -24.56 -3.57
CA GLU A 228 -9.08 -23.89 -2.32
C GLU A 228 -7.92 -23.21 -1.58
N ASN A 229 -6.81 -22.91 -2.26
CA ASN A 229 -5.75 -22.11 -1.68
C ASN A 229 -6.13 -20.63 -1.72
N ARG A 230 -5.96 -19.96 -0.58
CA ARG A 230 -6.03 -18.50 -0.50
C ARG A 230 -4.76 -17.89 -1.04
N VAL A 231 -4.90 -17.05 -2.06
CA VAL A 231 -3.76 -16.50 -2.80
C VAL A 231 -3.82 -14.99 -2.79
N GLY A 232 -2.64 -14.36 -2.75
CA GLY A 232 -2.50 -12.93 -2.88
C GLY A 232 -1.18 -12.55 -3.52
N PHE A 233 -1.08 -11.36 -4.08
CA PHE A 233 0.13 -10.88 -4.74
C PHE A 233 0.31 -9.38 -4.57
N ASN A 234 1.56 -8.94 -4.63
CA ASN A 234 1.98 -7.56 -4.65
C ASN A 234 3.16 -7.41 -5.62
N CYS A 235 2.98 -6.60 -6.66
CA CYS A 235 3.95 -6.35 -7.71
C CYS A 235 4.15 -4.84 -7.86
N VAL A 236 5.38 -4.37 -7.88
CA VAL A 236 5.78 -2.96 -7.92
C VAL A 236 6.95 -2.80 -8.89
N GLN A 237 6.88 -1.79 -9.74
CA GLN A 237 7.97 -1.33 -10.59
C GLN A 237 8.15 0.18 -10.40
N GLY A 238 9.40 0.68 -10.35
CA GLY A 238 9.69 2.12 -10.42
C GLY A 238 9.99 2.83 -9.08
N ILE A 239 9.25 2.56 -8.00
CA ILE A 239 9.50 3.29 -6.72
C ILE A 239 10.86 2.93 -6.08
N ASN A 240 11.28 1.67 -6.25
CA ASN A 240 12.58 1.17 -5.80
C ASN A 240 13.49 0.90 -7.00
N GLU A 241 14.30 1.88 -7.34
CA GLU A 241 15.25 1.80 -8.45
C GLU A 241 16.53 1.02 -8.08
N THR A 242 16.81 0.81 -6.78
CA THR A 242 18.02 0.12 -6.31
C THR A 242 17.75 -0.79 -5.10
N GLY A 243 18.59 -1.81 -4.95
CA GLY A 243 18.60 -2.68 -3.77
C GLY A 243 17.62 -3.85 -3.88
N PHE A 244 16.44 -3.71 -3.27
CA PHE A 244 15.47 -4.81 -3.13
C PHE A 244 14.14 -4.44 -3.77
N THR A 245 13.37 -5.44 -4.19
CA THR A 245 12.02 -5.24 -4.75
C THR A 245 10.94 -5.47 -3.70
N GLU A 246 9.82 -4.76 -3.83
CA GLU A 246 8.62 -4.96 -2.99
C GLU A 246 7.69 -6.03 -3.58
N ASN A 247 8.25 -6.99 -4.31
CA ASN A 247 7.48 -7.96 -5.07
C ASN A 247 7.38 -9.29 -4.32
N ALA A 248 6.16 -9.78 -4.11
CA ALA A 248 5.90 -11.07 -3.49
C ALA A 248 4.51 -11.59 -3.87
N PHE A 249 4.29 -12.87 -3.63
CA PHE A 249 2.95 -13.43 -3.52
C PHE A 249 2.84 -14.34 -2.30
N TRP A 250 1.61 -14.61 -1.90
CA TRP A 250 1.26 -15.43 -0.76
C TRP A 250 0.38 -16.58 -1.20
N ILE A 251 0.65 -17.76 -0.62
CA ILE A 251 -0.23 -18.92 -0.73
C ILE A 251 -0.50 -19.41 0.69
N ASN A 252 -1.76 -19.35 1.12
CA ASN A 252 -2.21 -19.64 2.48
C ASN A 252 -1.38 -18.88 3.54
N GLY A 253 -1.05 -17.63 3.24
CA GLY A 253 -0.27 -16.73 4.13
C GLY A 253 1.24 -16.95 4.14
N ARG A 254 1.76 -17.98 3.44
CA ARG A 254 3.20 -18.17 3.25
C ARG A 254 3.72 -17.27 2.13
N LEU A 255 4.76 -16.51 2.41
CA LEU A 255 5.35 -15.55 1.49
C LEU A 255 6.33 -16.22 0.52
N PHE A 256 6.22 -15.85 -0.75
CA PHE A 256 7.17 -16.17 -1.81
C PHE A 256 7.69 -14.87 -2.40
N LYS A 257 8.99 -14.61 -2.19
CA LYS A 257 9.66 -13.45 -2.76
C LYS A 257 9.74 -13.57 -4.29
N VAL A 258 9.51 -12.46 -4.97
CA VAL A 258 9.59 -12.31 -6.42
C VAL A 258 10.68 -11.30 -6.77
N ASP A 259 11.37 -11.51 -7.88
CA ASP A 259 12.34 -10.57 -8.44
C ASP A 259 11.68 -9.30 -9.04
N VAL A 260 12.41 -8.52 -9.84
CA VAL A 260 11.88 -7.39 -10.60
C VAL A 260 10.73 -7.84 -11.49
N VAL A 261 9.68 -7.00 -11.55
CA VAL A 261 8.50 -7.20 -12.41
C VAL A 261 8.47 -6.13 -13.49
N HIS A 262 7.88 -6.48 -14.62
CA HIS A 262 7.63 -5.57 -15.72
C HIS A 262 6.12 -5.50 -16.00
N PHE A 263 5.62 -4.28 -16.07
CA PHE A 263 4.26 -3.96 -16.47
C PHE A 263 4.24 -3.57 -17.95
N ARG A 264 3.34 -4.18 -18.72
CA ARG A 264 3.04 -3.82 -20.11
C ARG A 264 1.57 -3.47 -20.21
N TYR A 265 1.29 -2.22 -20.56
CA TYR A 265 -0.05 -1.68 -20.65
C TYR A 265 -0.03 -0.52 -21.67
N ASP A 266 -1.22 -0.04 -22.01
CA ASP A 266 -1.40 1.13 -22.85
C ASP A 266 -1.56 2.35 -21.93
N ASP A 267 -0.60 3.27 -21.95
CA ASP A 267 -0.59 4.49 -21.13
C ASP A 267 -1.50 5.60 -21.69
N ASP A 268 -2.02 5.44 -22.92
CA ASP A 268 -3.10 6.26 -23.47
C ASP A 268 -4.50 5.71 -23.11
N ASP A 269 -4.60 4.41 -22.81
CA ASP A 269 -5.86 3.75 -22.42
C ASP A 269 -5.67 2.69 -21.32
N PHE A 270 -5.71 3.15 -20.07
CA PHE A 270 -5.59 2.30 -18.88
C PHE A 270 -6.69 1.25 -18.70
N LEU A 271 -7.78 1.31 -19.47
CA LEU A 271 -8.86 0.31 -19.45
C LEU A 271 -8.61 -0.86 -20.40
N LYS A 272 -7.51 -0.83 -21.18
CA LYS A 272 -7.01 -2.03 -21.86
C LYS A 272 -6.33 -2.99 -20.86
N PRO A 273 -6.23 -4.30 -21.18
CA PRO A 273 -5.56 -5.26 -20.30
C PRO A 273 -4.08 -4.95 -20.05
N TRP A 274 -3.61 -5.27 -18.85
CA TRP A 274 -2.19 -5.10 -18.46
C TRP A 274 -1.54 -6.48 -18.31
N ASP A 275 -0.38 -6.68 -18.90
CA ASP A 275 0.43 -7.88 -18.73
C ASP A 275 1.55 -7.60 -17.71
N ILE A 276 1.66 -8.45 -16.69
CA ILE A 276 2.63 -8.30 -15.59
C ILE A 276 3.43 -9.59 -15.46
N ALA A 277 4.74 -9.50 -15.63
CA ALA A 277 5.63 -10.65 -15.56
C ALA A 277 6.88 -10.35 -14.73
N SER A 278 7.32 -11.32 -13.93
CA SER A 278 8.59 -11.22 -13.19
C SER A 278 9.77 -11.79 -13.97
N ASN A 279 10.95 -11.22 -13.73
CA ASN A 279 12.20 -11.64 -14.36
C ASN A 279 12.57 -13.10 -14.02
N ASP A 280 12.23 -13.55 -12.82
CA ASP A 280 12.44 -14.93 -12.35
C ASP A 280 11.33 -15.92 -12.79
N GLY A 281 10.37 -15.47 -13.61
CA GLY A 281 9.27 -16.30 -14.13
C GLY A 281 8.26 -16.77 -13.06
N ARG A 282 8.33 -16.24 -11.84
CA ARG A 282 7.43 -16.60 -10.74
C ARG A 282 6.06 -15.95 -10.83
N VAL A 283 5.94 -14.83 -11.52
CA VAL A 283 4.69 -14.12 -11.77
C VAL A 283 4.50 -13.99 -13.27
N THR A 284 3.34 -14.41 -13.76
CA THR A 284 2.89 -14.17 -15.13
C THR A 284 1.38 -14.02 -15.08
N ILE A 285 0.91 -12.79 -14.93
CA ILE A 285 -0.51 -12.46 -14.72
C ILE A 285 -0.95 -11.39 -15.71
N ARG A 286 -2.22 -11.47 -16.12
CA ARG A 286 -2.90 -10.48 -16.95
C ARG A 286 -4.03 -9.87 -16.13
N PHE A 287 -4.08 -8.56 -16.10
CA PHE A 287 -5.14 -7.78 -15.50
C PHE A 287 -6.17 -7.37 -16.55
N VAL A 288 -7.45 -7.45 -16.21
CA VAL A 288 -8.61 -7.03 -17.00
C VAL A 288 -9.37 -5.97 -16.19
N PRO A 289 -9.32 -4.69 -16.61
CA PRO A 289 -9.97 -3.59 -15.89
C PRO A 289 -11.50 -3.72 -15.89
N GLU A 290 -12.13 -3.41 -14.76
CA GLU A 290 -13.58 -3.27 -14.61
C GLU A 290 -14.00 -1.80 -14.39
N GLY A 291 -13.06 -0.98 -13.96
CA GLY A 291 -13.22 0.45 -13.73
C GLY A 291 -11.91 1.09 -13.35
N ILE A 292 -11.93 2.41 -13.17
CA ILE A 292 -10.73 3.20 -12.88
C ILE A 292 -11.07 4.37 -11.98
N ARG A 293 -10.21 4.61 -10.99
CA ARG A 293 -10.13 5.88 -10.29
C ARG A 293 -8.94 6.68 -10.82
N SER A 294 -9.15 7.94 -11.17
CA SER A 294 -8.06 8.84 -11.57
C SER A 294 -8.09 10.16 -10.80
N ALA A 295 -6.91 10.68 -10.45
CA ALA A 295 -6.80 11.93 -9.71
C ALA A 295 -5.52 12.69 -10.08
N ASN A 296 -5.67 13.77 -10.83
CA ASN A 296 -4.57 14.68 -11.15
C ASN A 296 -4.58 15.87 -10.20
N MET A 297 -3.42 16.19 -9.61
CA MET A 297 -3.26 17.32 -8.71
C MET A 297 -1.98 18.09 -9.05
N GLN A 298 -2.12 19.42 -9.17
CA GLN A 298 -1.00 20.33 -9.34
C GLN A 298 -1.15 21.49 -8.34
N ALA A 299 -0.18 21.65 -7.45
CA ALA A 299 -0.20 22.68 -6.41
C ALA A 299 1.22 23.23 -6.22
N GLY A 300 1.51 24.38 -6.84
CA GLY A 300 2.84 24.97 -6.82
C GLY A 300 3.90 24.01 -7.39
N LEU A 301 4.85 23.60 -6.56
CA LEU A 301 5.92 22.67 -6.94
C LEU A 301 5.50 21.20 -6.87
N PHE A 302 4.34 20.90 -6.29
CA PHE A 302 3.80 19.56 -6.20
C PHE A 302 3.01 19.18 -7.45
N THR A 303 3.25 17.98 -7.98
CA THR A 303 2.45 17.40 -9.07
C THR A 303 2.20 15.93 -8.79
N SER A 304 0.99 15.46 -9.04
CA SER A 304 0.58 14.08 -8.94
C SER A 304 -0.30 13.74 -10.13
N ARG A 305 0.06 12.69 -10.87
CA ARG A 305 -0.77 12.07 -11.90
C ARG A 305 -1.01 10.63 -11.49
N PHE A 306 -2.25 10.29 -11.20
CA PHE A 306 -2.62 9.04 -10.57
C PHE A 306 -3.76 8.40 -11.33
N SER A 307 -3.56 7.15 -11.71
CA SER A 307 -4.56 6.30 -12.34
C SER A 307 -4.51 4.93 -11.68
N GLN A 308 -5.62 4.49 -11.12
CA GLN A 308 -5.73 3.21 -10.42
C GLN A 308 -6.89 2.40 -10.99
N PRO A 309 -6.68 1.69 -12.10
CA PRO A 309 -7.63 0.73 -12.59
C PRO A 309 -7.76 -0.45 -11.63
N PHE A 310 -8.98 -0.94 -11.45
CA PHE A 310 -9.27 -2.09 -10.62
C PHE A 310 -10.13 -3.08 -11.39
N GLY A 311 -10.09 -4.35 -11.00
CA GLY A 311 -10.71 -5.40 -11.80
C GLY A 311 -10.27 -6.81 -11.44
N ARG A 312 -10.06 -7.62 -12.48
CA ARG A 312 -9.76 -9.05 -12.37
C ARG A 312 -8.38 -9.39 -12.90
N PHE A 313 -7.79 -10.45 -12.36
CA PHE A 313 -6.51 -11.01 -12.78
C PHE A 313 -6.66 -12.49 -13.09
N GLN A 314 -5.91 -12.92 -14.09
CA GLN A 314 -5.76 -14.32 -14.48
C GLN A 314 -4.29 -14.60 -14.80
N GLY A 315 -3.85 -15.86 -14.70
CA GLY A 315 -2.47 -16.24 -14.99
C GLY A 315 -1.89 -17.17 -13.93
N SER A 316 -0.58 -17.13 -13.71
CA SER A 316 0.10 -18.09 -12.82
C SER A 316 1.07 -17.44 -11.85
N LEU A 317 1.14 -18.04 -10.66
CA LEU A 317 2.13 -17.76 -9.62
C LEU A 317 2.91 -19.04 -9.31
N ARG A 318 4.24 -18.98 -9.32
CA ARG A 318 5.12 -20.15 -9.17
C ARG A 318 6.07 -19.96 -8.00
N GLY A 319 5.84 -20.72 -6.95
CA GLY A 319 6.71 -20.88 -5.80
C GLY A 319 7.52 -22.18 -5.87
N LYS A 320 8.54 -22.29 -5.02
CA LYS A 320 9.34 -23.52 -4.92
C LYS A 320 8.44 -24.67 -4.45
N GLY A 321 8.13 -25.60 -5.35
CA GLY A 321 7.29 -26.77 -5.09
C GLY A 321 5.78 -26.48 -5.02
N MET A 322 5.34 -25.27 -5.36
CA MET A 322 3.93 -24.88 -5.32
C MET A 322 3.61 -23.94 -6.47
N SER A 323 2.64 -24.28 -7.32
CA SER A 323 2.20 -23.45 -8.43
C SER A 323 0.70 -23.27 -8.34
N VAL A 324 0.26 -22.04 -8.58
CA VAL A 324 -1.14 -21.62 -8.51
C VAL A 324 -1.55 -21.06 -9.86
N GLN A 325 -2.75 -21.44 -10.30
CA GLN A 325 -3.42 -20.82 -11.43
C GLN A 325 -4.50 -19.88 -10.92
N LEU A 326 -4.43 -18.63 -11.37
CA LEU A 326 -5.43 -17.60 -11.15
C LEU A 326 -6.40 -17.63 -12.34
N ALA A 327 -7.67 -17.86 -12.06
CA ALA A 327 -8.73 -17.82 -13.07
C ALA A 327 -9.45 -16.47 -13.06
N ASP A 328 -9.85 -16.01 -11.88
CA ASP A 328 -10.66 -14.79 -11.74
C ASP A 328 -10.45 -14.14 -10.36
N VAL A 329 -9.24 -13.65 -10.10
CA VAL A 329 -8.91 -13.06 -8.80
C VAL A 329 -9.01 -11.53 -8.84
N SER A 330 -9.47 -10.92 -7.76
CA SER A 330 -9.75 -9.48 -7.75
C SER A 330 -8.57 -8.65 -7.26
N GLY A 331 -8.44 -7.42 -7.73
CA GLY A 331 -7.44 -6.51 -7.21
C GLY A 331 -7.38 -5.16 -7.90
N PHE A 332 -6.23 -4.53 -7.70
CA PHE A 332 -5.91 -3.17 -8.10
C PHE A 332 -4.67 -3.18 -8.98
N THR A 333 -4.63 -2.25 -9.92
CA THR A 333 -3.42 -1.79 -10.59
C THR A 333 -3.30 -0.29 -10.43
N GLU A 334 -2.10 0.25 -10.58
CA GLU A 334 -1.83 1.67 -10.45
C GLU A 334 -0.71 2.08 -11.39
N GLU A 335 -0.86 3.27 -11.97
CA GLU A 335 0.24 4.11 -12.41
C GLU A 335 0.20 5.40 -11.58
N HIS A 336 1.33 5.75 -10.98
CA HIS A 336 1.45 7.02 -10.27
C HIS A 336 2.79 7.68 -10.59
N TYR A 337 2.69 8.89 -11.14
CA TYR A 337 3.79 9.85 -11.17
C TYR A 337 3.59 10.94 -10.11
N ALA A 338 4.60 11.14 -9.28
CA ALA A 338 4.65 12.20 -8.29
C ALA A 338 5.93 13.04 -8.38
N ARG A 339 5.74 14.35 -8.33
CA ARG A 339 6.78 15.36 -8.19
C ARG A 339 6.55 16.05 -6.83
N TRP A 340 7.30 15.67 -5.78
CA TRP A 340 7.10 16.06 -4.36
C TRP A 340 7.55 17.45 -3.93
#